data_AF-A0A8X6LAW1-F1
#
_entry.id   AF-A0A8X6LAW1-F1
#
_cell.length_a   1.000
_cell.length_b   1.000
_cell.length_c   1.000
_cell.angle_alpha   90.00
_cell.angle_beta   90.00
_cell.angle_gamma   90.00
#
_symmetry.space_group_name_H-M   'P 1'
#
loop_
_entity.id
_entity.type
_entity.pdbx_description
1 polymer ?
#
loop_
_entity_poly.entity_id
_entity_poly.type
_entity_poly.pdbx_seq_one_letter_code
_entity_poly.pdbx_strand_id
1 'polypeptide(L)'
;MDDLDVALLIYFEDEQSSEEENKLFKNRSSEGAFEILVRHLNWNEEKFRQYFCLRPVLFDYVLNNKQDELISKPYNRHKKPISPEEKLCILVK
;
A
#
# COMPACT_ATOMS: atom_id res chain seq x y z
N MET A 1 -24.66 -26.71 13.05
CA MET A 1 -23.65 -25.77 12.57
C MET A 1 -22.56 -25.86 13.58
N ASP A 2 -21.56 -26.61 13.21
CA ASP A 2 -20.68 -27.30 14.13
C ASP A 2 -19.41 -26.45 14.22
N ASP A 3 -18.64 -26.52 15.30
CA ASP A 3 -17.42 -25.69 15.42
C ASP A 3 -16.45 -25.88 14.24
N LEU A 4 -16.51 -27.05 13.59
CA LEU A 4 -15.77 -27.38 12.38
C LEU A 4 -16.30 -26.65 11.12
N ASP A 5 -17.62 -26.46 11.00
CA ASP A 5 -18.22 -25.71 9.88
C ASP A 5 -17.88 -24.22 9.96
N VAL A 6 -17.86 -23.68 11.18
CA VAL A 6 -17.47 -22.28 11.44
C VAL A 6 -15.99 -22.07 11.12
N ALA A 7 -15.12 -22.98 11.55
CA ALA A 7 -13.69 -22.92 11.22
C ALA A 7 -13.43 -23.02 9.71
N LEU A 8 -14.20 -23.86 9.00
CA LEU A 8 -14.09 -24.03 7.56
C LEU A 8 -14.55 -22.78 6.78
N LEU A 9 -15.65 -22.14 7.23
CA LEU A 9 -16.13 -20.88 6.67
C LEU A 9 -15.11 -19.74 6.83
N ILE A 10 -14.53 -19.59 8.03
CA ILE A 10 -13.49 -18.59 8.29
C ILE A 10 -12.28 -18.84 7.38
N TYR A 11 -11.89 -20.10 7.18
CA TYR A 11 -10.76 -20.45 6.33
C TYR A 11 -11.00 -20.10 4.85
N PHE A 12 -12.20 -20.39 4.33
CA PHE A 12 -12.56 -20.05 2.96
C PHE A 12 -12.73 -18.55 2.72
N GLU A 13 -13.31 -17.82 3.68
CA GLU A 13 -13.40 -16.36 3.62
C GLU A 13 -12.01 -15.71 3.65
N ASP A 14 -11.10 -16.22 4.49
CA ASP A 14 -9.71 -15.79 4.56
C ASP A 14 -8.92 -16.08 3.26
N GLU A 15 -9.20 -17.22 2.62
CA GLU A 15 -8.53 -17.63 1.39
C GLU A 15 -8.98 -16.78 0.19
N GLN A 16 -10.29 -16.49 0.08
CA GLN A 16 -10.82 -15.54 -0.91
C GLN A 16 -10.31 -14.12 -0.67
N SER A 17 -10.34 -13.62 0.57
CA SER A 17 -9.78 -12.32 0.94
C SER A 17 -8.31 -12.20 0.55
N SER A 18 -7.52 -13.25 0.84
CA SER A 18 -6.11 -13.32 0.50
C SER A 18 -5.89 -13.29 -1.02
N GLU A 19 -6.70 -13.99 -1.81
CA GLU A 19 -6.59 -13.96 -3.27
C GLU A 19 -6.94 -12.60 -3.86
N GLU A 20 -7.99 -11.94 -3.37
CA GLU A 20 -8.39 -10.60 -3.82
C GLU A 20 -7.35 -9.55 -3.46
N GLU A 21 -6.82 -9.58 -2.23
CA GLU A 21 -5.72 -8.71 -1.81
C GLU A 21 -4.46 -8.95 -2.64
N ASN A 22 -4.08 -10.21 -2.86
CA ASN A 22 -2.92 -10.55 -3.70
C ASN A 22 -3.10 -10.05 -5.14
N LYS A 23 -4.33 -10.09 -5.67
CA LYS A 23 -4.66 -9.56 -6.99
C LYS A 23 -4.55 -8.04 -7.02
N LEU A 24 -5.03 -7.34 -5.98
CA LEU A 24 -4.88 -5.89 -5.81
C LEU A 24 -3.40 -5.49 -5.77
N PHE A 25 -2.56 -6.19 -5.01
CA PHE A 25 -1.13 -5.92 -4.91
C PHE A 25 -0.40 -6.19 -6.23
N LYS A 26 -0.71 -7.31 -6.89
CA LYS A 26 -0.17 -7.61 -8.23
C LYS A 26 -0.56 -6.54 -9.24
N ASN A 27 -1.82 -6.08 -9.24
CA ASN A 27 -2.29 -5.04 -10.13
C ASN A 27 -1.52 -3.73 -9.88
N ARG A 28 -1.39 -3.30 -8.62
CA ARG A 28 -0.62 -2.09 -8.24
C ARG A 28 0.84 -2.15 -8.68
N SER A 29 1.50 -3.30 -8.51
CA SER A 29 2.86 -3.50 -9.01
C SER A 29 2.92 -3.52 -10.55
N SER A 30 1.95 -4.14 -11.23
CA SER A 30 1.93 -4.22 -12.70
C SER A 30 1.57 -2.91 -13.38
N GLU A 31 0.74 -2.08 -12.74
CA GLU A 31 0.38 -0.75 -13.21
C GLU A 31 1.52 0.24 -13.03
N GLY A 32 2.55 -0.11 -12.24
CA GLY A 32 3.62 0.81 -11.86
C GLY A 32 3.07 2.05 -11.16
N ALA A 33 1.88 1.97 -10.55
CA ALA A 33 1.11 3.15 -10.13
C ALA A 33 1.94 4.05 -9.22
N PHE A 34 2.72 3.46 -8.30
CA PHE A 34 3.61 4.20 -7.42
C PHE A 34 4.90 4.67 -8.08
N GLU A 35 5.49 3.86 -8.95
CA GLU A 35 6.72 4.22 -9.66
C GLU A 35 6.46 5.38 -10.66
N ILE A 36 5.30 5.35 -11.32
CA ILE A 36 4.79 6.41 -12.19
C ILE A 36 4.38 7.63 -11.35
N LEU A 37 3.68 7.45 -10.22
CA LEU A 37 3.30 8.56 -9.34
C LEU A 37 4.54 9.31 -8.82
N VAL A 38 5.49 8.61 -8.19
CA VAL A 38 6.69 9.24 -7.64
C VAL A 38 7.52 9.87 -8.75
N ARG A 39 7.73 9.18 -9.88
CA ARG A 39 8.56 9.69 -10.98
C ARG A 39 7.93 10.84 -11.75
N HIS A 40 6.63 10.80 -12.04
CA HIS A 40 5.95 11.89 -12.78
C HIS A 40 5.58 13.07 -11.89
N LEU A 41 5.24 12.84 -10.62
CA LEU A 41 4.90 13.93 -9.71
C LEU A 41 6.15 14.64 -9.19
N ASN A 42 7.29 13.96 -8.97
CA ASN A 42 8.53 14.67 -8.59
C ASN A 42 9.02 15.65 -9.65
N TRP A 43 8.72 15.42 -10.94
CA TRP A 43 9.09 16.37 -12.00
C TRP A 43 8.10 17.52 -12.17
N ASN A 44 6.93 17.46 -11.55
CA ASN A 44 5.90 18.48 -11.67
C ASN A 44 5.28 18.79 -10.30
N GLU A 45 5.87 19.77 -9.62
CA GLU A 45 5.48 20.20 -8.27
C GLU A 45 4.01 20.61 -8.16
N GLU A 46 3.43 21.20 -9.22
CA GLU A 46 2.02 21.58 -9.24
C GLU A 46 1.12 20.35 -9.21
N LYS A 47 1.40 19.36 -10.06
CA LYS A 47 0.66 18.09 -10.06
C LYS A 47 0.87 17.32 -8.76
N PHE A 48 2.10 17.30 -8.24
CA PHE A 48 2.39 16.69 -6.94
C PHE A 48 1.51 17.29 -5.85
N ARG A 49 1.43 18.62 -5.80
CA ARG A 49 0.64 19.33 -4.81
C ARG A 49 -0.87 19.17 -5.02
N GLN A 50 -1.34 19.05 -6.25
CA GLN A 50 -2.75 18.71 -6.52
C GLN A 50 -3.10 17.29 -6.06
N TYR A 51 -2.17 16.34 -6.21
CA TYR A 51 -2.41 14.95 -5.88
C TYR A 51 -2.29 14.66 -4.38
N PHE A 52 -1.25 15.19 -3.75
CA PHE A 52 -0.93 14.92 -2.34
C PHE A 52 -1.31 16.05 -1.39
N CYS A 53 -1.78 17.20 -1.88
CA CYS A 53 -2.01 18.40 -1.06
C CYS A 53 -0.77 18.85 -0.23
N LEU A 54 0.41 18.30 -0.53
CA LEU A 54 1.67 18.52 0.15
C LEU A 54 2.72 19.02 -0.84
N ARG A 55 3.74 19.69 -0.33
CA ARG A 55 4.95 19.97 -1.11
C ARG A 55 5.84 18.72 -1.11
N PRO A 56 6.59 18.42 -2.19
CA PRO A 56 7.50 17.29 -2.25
C PRO A 56 8.47 17.26 -1.06
N VAL A 57 9.04 18.42 -0.71
CA VAL A 57 9.95 18.56 0.45
C VAL A 57 9.27 18.16 1.77
N LEU A 58 7.99 18.47 1.92
CA LEU A 58 7.25 18.10 3.14
C LEU A 58 6.93 16.60 3.15
N PHE A 59 6.64 16.03 1.98
CA PHE A 59 6.44 14.60 1.82
C PHE A 59 7.71 13.83 2.19
N ASP A 60 8.86 14.23 1.66
CA ASP A 60 10.15 13.62 1.99
C ASP A 60 10.50 13.80 3.47
N TYR A 61 10.18 14.96 4.05
CA TYR A 61 10.37 15.21 5.47
C TYR A 61 9.52 14.27 6.34
N VAL A 62 8.23 14.12 6.02
CA VAL A 62 7.34 13.20 6.75
C VAL A 62 7.82 11.76 6.57
N LEU A 63 8.16 11.37 5.35
CA LEU A 63 8.68 10.04 5.04
C LEU A 63 9.91 9.73 5.90
N ASN A 64 10.91 10.61 5.93
CA ASN A 64 12.14 10.40 6.71
C ASN A 64 11.89 10.36 8.22
N ASN A 65 10.96 11.14 8.76
CA ASN A 65 10.65 11.14 10.20
C ASN A 65 9.77 9.96 10.64
N LYS A 66 8.97 9.42 9.72
CA LYS A 66 7.96 8.38 10.01
C LYS A 66 8.27 7.05 9.34
N GLN A 67 9.42 6.92 8.68
CA GLN A 67 9.78 5.73 7.92
C GLN A 67 9.65 4.46 8.76
N ASP A 68 10.19 4.50 9.98
CA ASP A 68 10.16 3.36 10.91
C ASP A 68 8.74 2.95 11.32
N GLU A 69 7.81 3.90 11.41
CA GLU A 69 6.38 3.64 11.71
C GLU A 69 5.61 3.17 10.47
N LEU A 70 6.07 3.56 9.28
CA LEU A 70 5.44 3.24 8.00
C LEU A 70 5.90 1.87 7.46
N ILE A 71 7.08 1.39 7.84
CA ILE A 71 7.58 0.06 7.45
C ILE A 71 6.57 -1.00 7.90
N SER A 72 6.11 -1.78 6.93
CA SER A 72 5.24 -2.92 7.19
C SER A 72 6.09 -4.19 7.10
N LYS A 73 5.99 -5.07 8.11
CA LYS A 73 6.76 -6.31 8.13
C LYS A 73 6.13 -7.33 7.18
N PRO A 74 6.94 -8.11 6.44
CA PRO A 74 6.44 -9.23 5.67
C PRO A 74 5.88 -10.29 6.63
N TYR A 75 4.80 -10.96 6.23
CA TYR A 75 4.22 -12.08 6.96
C TYR A 75 3.71 -13.16 6.00
N ASN A 76 3.27 -14.31 6.52
CA ASN A 76 3.00 -15.50 5.70
C ASN A 76 2.10 -15.27 4.48
N ARG A 77 1.05 -14.44 4.63
CA ARG A 77 0.15 -14.08 3.54
C ARG A 77 0.72 -13.00 2.61
N HIS A 78 1.55 -12.09 3.13
CA HIS A 78 2.07 -10.93 2.41
C HIS A 78 3.59 -10.86 2.50
N LYS A 79 4.26 -11.52 1.54
CA LYS A 79 5.73 -11.59 1.48
C LYS A 79 6.39 -10.29 1.01
N LYS A 80 5.65 -9.43 0.31
CA LYS A 80 6.11 -8.12 -0.18
C LYS A 80 5.16 -7.04 0.36
N PRO A 81 5.42 -6.54 1.57
CA PRO A 81 4.63 -5.47 2.15
C PRO A 81 4.78 -4.17 1.35
N ILE A 82 3.74 -3.32 1.43
CA ILE A 82 3.72 -1.97 0.85
C ILE A 82 4.90 -1.16 1.39
N SER A 83 5.59 -0.43 0.51
CA SER A 83 6.72 0.41 0.94
C SER A 83 6.24 1.60 1.79
N PRO A 84 7.11 2.21 2.62
CA PRO A 84 6.78 3.41 3.38
C PRO A 84 6.25 4.56 2.51
N GLU A 85 6.85 4.76 1.34
CA GLU A 85 6.46 5.77 0.35
C GLU A 85 5.05 5.53 -0.16
N GLU A 86 4.77 4.27 -0.55
CA GLU A 86 3.48 3.86 -1.08
C GLU A 86 2.38 3.99 0.00
N LYS A 87 2.72 3.61 1.23
CA LYS A 87 1.82 3.71 2.38
C LYS A 87 1.49 5.16 2.69
N LEU A 88 2.48 6.06 2.65
CA LEU A 88 2.27 7.49 2.83
C LEU A 88 1.39 8.08 1.72
N CYS A 89 1.61 7.66 0.47
CA CYS A 89 0.80 8.08 -0.67
C CYS A 89 -0.68 7.66 -0.54
N ILE A 90 -0.98 6.50 0.05
CA ILE A 90 -2.36 6.07 0.33
C ILE A 90 -2.96 6.90 1.47
N LEU A 91 -2.16 7.26 2.47
CA LEU A 91 -2.63 7.92 3.69
C LEU A 91 -2.93 9.41 3.49
N VAL A 92 -2.25 10.03 2.52
CA VAL A 92 -2.34 11.47 2.21
C VAL A 92 -3.40 11.77 1.13
N LYS A 93 -3.80 10.76 0.35
CA LYS A 93 -4.82 10.87 -0.71
C LYS A 93 -6.23 10.75 -0.14
#